data_AF-A0A1L9NBJ9-F1
#
_entry.id   AF-A0A1L9NBJ9-F1
#
_cell.length_a   1.000
_cell.length_b   1.000
_cell.length_c   1.000
_cell.angle_alpha   90.00
_cell.angle_beta   90.00
_cell.angle_gamma   90.00
#
_symmetry.space_group_name_H-M   'P 1'
#
loop_
_entity.id
_entity.type
_entity.pdbx_description
1 polymer ?
#
loop_
_entity_poly.entity_id
_entity_poly.type
_entity_poly.pdbx_seq_one_letter_code
_entity_poly.pdbx_strand_id
1 'polypeptide(L)'
;TRHNKSECTKPRIFKGACRICNKEGHPAAECPEKAPDVCKNCKMEGHKTMDCKENRRFDLNHIPDKLPEEAWAILKKASDERDLEDFREGLKVYSKSLPQATFVDIENKLREEDLNFYLIALDKEVNDCISLIDLQGKLNCTYVVGFFYSPKPQRANLRERWPSSVEENLERLADAGLPYDRQVPKCNNCGALGHTSRGCKEEREERERVGV
;
A
#
# COMPACT_ATOMS: atom_id res chain seq x y z
N THR A 1 -31.94 9.92 -38.30
CA THR A 1 -32.60 9.26 -37.14
C THR A 1 -31.91 9.72 -35.86
N ARG A 2 -32.55 10.63 -35.11
CA ARG A 2 -32.02 11.21 -33.88
C ARG A 2 -32.27 10.21 -32.73
N HIS A 3 -31.21 9.60 -32.22
CA HIS A 3 -31.24 8.72 -31.04
C HIS A 3 -30.15 9.19 -30.08
N ASN A 4 -30.29 8.94 -28.78
CA ASN A 4 -29.25 9.30 -27.81
C ASN A 4 -28.09 8.30 -27.86
N LYS A 5 -26.95 8.63 -27.23
CA LYS A 5 -25.72 7.81 -27.31
C LYS A 5 -25.88 6.39 -26.74
N SER A 6 -26.83 6.19 -25.82
CA SER A 6 -27.15 4.91 -25.18
C SER A 6 -28.01 4.01 -26.08
N GLU A 7 -28.84 4.60 -26.95
CA GLU A 7 -29.75 3.89 -27.87
C GLU A 7 -29.13 3.59 -29.25
N CYS A 8 -27.86 3.94 -29.45
CA CYS A 8 -27.15 3.67 -30.71
C CYS A 8 -26.79 2.18 -30.80
N THR A 9 -27.49 1.44 -31.66
CA THR A 9 -27.22 0.01 -31.95
C THR A 9 -26.06 -0.19 -32.92
N LYS A 10 -25.54 0.87 -33.55
CA LYS A 10 -24.35 0.76 -34.41
C LYS A 10 -23.10 0.55 -33.54
N PRO A 11 -22.16 -0.32 -33.94
CA PRO A 11 -20.91 -0.51 -33.20
C PRO A 11 -20.17 0.83 -33.10
N ARG A 12 -19.62 1.12 -31.91
CA ARG A 12 -18.85 2.34 -31.68
C ARG A 12 -17.50 2.20 -32.40
N ILE A 13 -17.38 2.83 -33.55
CA ILE A 13 -16.11 2.89 -34.30
C ILE A 13 -15.27 4.03 -33.74
N PHE A 14 -14.05 3.73 -33.30
CA PHE A 14 -13.08 4.74 -32.86
C PHE A 14 -12.55 5.50 -34.08
N LYS A 15 -12.83 6.80 -34.18
CA LYS A 15 -12.41 7.67 -35.29
C LYS A 15 -11.21 8.57 -34.96
N GLY A 16 -10.59 8.40 -33.79
CA GLY A 16 -9.45 9.22 -33.37
C GLY A 16 -8.11 8.56 -33.70
N ALA A 17 -7.02 9.31 -33.47
CA ALA A 17 -5.68 8.76 -33.40
C ALA A 17 -5.45 8.05 -32.05
N CYS A 18 -4.79 6.89 -32.10
CA CYS A 18 -4.38 6.14 -30.92
C CYS A 18 -3.35 6.94 -30.11
N ARG A 19 -3.52 7.00 -28.79
CA ARG A 19 -2.60 7.77 -27.90
C ARG A 19 -1.24 7.10 -27.67
N ILE A 20 -1.03 5.90 -28.19
CA ILE A 20 0.22 5.13 -28.03
C ILE A 20 1.07 5.25 -29.30
N CYS A 21 0.51 4.87 -30.45
CA CYS A 21 1.24 4.83 -31.72
C CYS A 21 0.85 5.94 -32.71
N ASN A 22 -0.09 6.83 -32.35
CA ASN A 22 -0.64 7.91 -33.19
C ASN A 22 -1.33 7.45 -34.49
N LYS A 23 -1.52 6.15 -34.70
CA LYS A 23 -2.28 5.60 -35.85
C LYS A 23 -3.78 5.65 -35.59
N GLU A 24 -4.57 5.81 -36.64
CA GLU A 24 -6.03 5.85 -36.56
C GLU A 24 -6.65 4.44 -36.53
N GLY A 25 -7.94 4.36 -36.16
CA GLY A 25 -8.76 3.16 -36.30
C GLY A 25 -8.82 2.22 -35.09
N HIS A 26 -8.09 2.50 -34.01
CA HIS A 26 -8.19 1.74 -32.76
C HIS A 26 -7.95 2.62 -31.51
N PRO A 27 -8.64 2.36 -30.39
CA PRO A 27 -8.34 3.01 -29.12
C PRO A 27 -7.03 2.48 -28.52
N ALA A 28 -6.42 3.24 -27.61
CA ALA A 28 -5.18 2.82 -26.92
C ALA A 28 -5.28 1.45 -26.21
N ALA A 29 -6.48 1.06 -25.77
CA ALA A 29 -6.71 -0.24 -25.14
C ALA A 29 -6.54 -1.43 -26.10
N GLU A 30 -6.69 -1.20 -27.41
CA GLU A 30 -6.60 -2.21 -28.48
C GLU A 30 -5.36 -1.97 -29.37
N CYS A 31 -4.42 -1.15 -28.91
CA CYS A 31 -3.23 -0.83 -29.70
C CYS A 31 -2.30 -2.05 -29.80
N PRO A 32 -1.95 -2.50 -31.02
CA PRO A 32 -1.05 -3.66 -31.20
C PRO A 32 0.39 -3.36 -30.78
N GLU A 33 0.76 -2.07 -30.71
CA GLU A 33 2.09 -1.59 -30.25
C GLU A 33 2.09 -1.25 -28.75
N LYS A 34 1.00 -1.56 -28.03
CA LYS A 34 0.94 -1.34 -26.58
C LYS A 34 1.95 -2.26 -25.89
N ALA A 35 2.83 -1.66 -25.08
CA ALA A 35 3.72 -2.42 -24.21
C ALA A 35 2.91 -3.33 -23.26
N PRO A 36 3.46 -4.48 -22.85
CA PRO A 36 2.82 -5.36 -21.88
C PRO A 36 2.40 -4.60 -20.62
N ASP A 37 1.25 -4.98 -20.04
CA ASP A 37 0.83 -4.40 -18.77
C ASP A 37 1.83 -4.83 -17.67
N VAL A 38 2.42 -3.84 -16.99
CA VAL A 38 3.31 -4.05 -15.85
C VAL A 38 2.48 -4.04 -14.56
N CYS A 39 2.63 -5.08 -13.74
CA CYS A 39 1.97 -5.18 -12.46
C CYS A 39 2.42 -4.06 -11.51
N LYS A 40 1.49 -3.27 -11.00
CA LYS A 40 1.80 -2.16 -10.08
C LYS A 40 2.32 -2.61 -8.71
N ASN A 41 2.16 -3.89 -8.37
CA ASN A 41 2.62 -4.48 -7.11
C ASN A 41 4.09 -4.94 -7.17
N CYS A 42 4.39 -5.94 -8.01
CA CYS A 42 5.71 -6.57 -8.09
C CYS A 42 6.59 -6.04 -9.24
N LYS A 43 6.04 -5.21 -10.13
CA LYS A 43 6.71 -4.62 -11.31
C LYS A 43 7.10 -5.63 -12.40
N MET A 44 6.52 -6.83 -12.40
CA MET A 44 6.66 -7.80 -13.50
C MET A 44 5.52 -7.70 -14.51
N GLU A 45 5.79 -8.10 -15.74
CA GLU A 45 4.81 -8.14 -16.84
C GLU A 45 3.94 -9.41 -16.78
N GLY A 46 2.88 -9.44 -17.59
CA GLY A 46 2.09 -10.65 -17.85
C GLY A 46 0.90 -10.88 -16.91
N HIS A 47 0.69 -10.02 -15.90
CA HIS A 47 -0.48 -10.10 -15.02
C HIS A 47 -0.90 -8.73 -14.47
N LYS A 48 -2.16 -8.64 -14.02
CA LYS A 48 -2.68 -7.45 -13.34
C LYS A 48 -2.42 -7.52 -11.84
N THR A 49 -2.42 -6.37 -11.17
CA THR A 49 -2.20 -6.28 -9.72
C THR A 49 -3.20 -7.10 -8.90
N MET A 50 -4.45 -7.22 -9.36
CA MET A 50 -5.47 -8.04 -8.72
C MET A 50 -5.12 -9.54 -8.69
N ASP A 51 -4.38 -10.02 -9.69
CA ASP A 51 -4.01 -11.43 -9.85
C ASP A 51 -2.58 -11.71 -9.35
N CYS A 52 -1.92 -10.70 -8.77
CA CYS A 52 -0.53 -10.78 -8.32
C CYS A 52 -0.43 -11.61 -7.03
N LYS A 53 0.46 -12.60 -7.03
CA LYS A 53 0.77 -13.46 -5.87
C LYS A 53 2.15 -13.18 -5.26
N GLU A 54 2.85 -12.21 -5.82
CA GLU A 54 4.23 -11.88 -5.50
C GLU A 54 4.29 -10.79 -4.42
N ASN A 55 5.41 -10.72 -3.72
CA ASN A 55 5.66 -9.64 -2.78
C ASN A 55 5.67 -8.27 -3.47
N ARG A 56 5.25 -7.25 -2.73
CA ARG A 56 5.33 -5.85 -3.11
C ARG A 56 6.79 -5.47 -3.37
N ARG A 57 7.05 -4.91 -4.56
CA ARG A 57 8.33 -4.29 -4.86
C ARG A 57 8.21 -2.79 -4.66
N PHE A 58 8.85 -2.29 -3.61
CA PHE A 58 8.91 -0.86 -3.31
C PHE A 58 9.90 -0.15 -4.23
N ASP A 59 9.56 1.06 -4.63
CA ASP A 59 10.49 1.97 -5.29
C ASP A 59 11.24 2.76 -4.22
N LEU A 60 12.51 2.44 -4.04
CA LEU A 60 13.38 3.02 -3.01
C LEU A 60 14.39 4.02 -3.59
N ASN A 61 14.21 4.46 -4.85
CA ASN A 61 15.16 5.35 -5.52
C ASN A 61 15.29 6.71 -4.83
N HIS A 62 14.22 7.18 -4.17
CA HIS A 62 14.19 8.45 -3.45
C HIS A 62 14.74 8.33 -2.01
N ILE A 63 14.97 7.12 -1.52
CA ILE A 63 15.51 6.88 -0.18
C ILE A 63 17.04 6.90 -0.27
N PRO A 64 17.75 7.69 0.57
CA PRO A 64 19.21 7.75 0.56
C PRO A 64 19.86 6.38 0.76
N ASP A 65 20.95 6.12 0.03
CA ASP A 65 21.83 4.97 0.29
C ASP A 65 22.74 5.30 1.48
N LYS A 66 22.59 4.53 2.57
CA LYS A 66 23.40 4.64 3.78
C LYS A 66 23.79 3.26 4.28
N LEU A 67 24.86 3.18 5.06
CA LEU A 67 25.20 1.95 5.78
C LEU A 67 24.19 1.69 6.91
N PRO A 68 23.97 0.43 7.33
CA PRO A 68 23.06 0.10 8.42
C PRO A 68 23.32 0.87 9.71
N GLU A 69 24.59 1.11 10.05
CA GLU A 69 24.99 1.83 11.25
C GLU A 69 24.64 3.32 11.17
N GLU A 70 24.80 3.93 10.00
CA GLU A 70 24.43 5.33 9.74
C GLU A 70 22.91 5.51 9.77
N ALA A 71 22.17 4.57 9.18
CA ALA A 71 20.71 4.56 9.20
C ALA A 71 20.19 4.37 10.63
N TRP A 72 20.83 3.50 11.41
CA TRP A 72 20.50 3.31 12.82
C TRP A 72 20.82 4.55 13.68
N ALA A 73 21.89 5.28 13.37
CA ALA A 73 22.19 6.56 14.04
C ALA A 73 21.08 7.61 13.82
N ILE A 74 20.40 7.61 12.66
CA ILE A 74 19.21 8.45 12.42
C ILE A 74 18.08 8.04 13.36
N LEU A 75 17.82 6.73 13.52
CA LEU A 75 16.80 6.22 14.44
C LEU A 75 17.10 6.58 15.90
N LYS A 76 18.37 6.52 16.32
CA LYS A 76 18.81 7.00 17.65
C LYS A 76 18.53 8.47 17.87
N LYS A 77 18.96 9.30 16.91
CA LYS A 77 18.71 10.74 16.98
C LYS A 77 17.21 11.04 17.06
N ALA A 78 16.41 10.42 16.21
CA ALA A 78 14.96 10.57 16.25
C ALA A 78 14.36 10.12 17.60
N SER A 79 14.89 9.05 18.19
CA SER A 79 14.50 8.57 19.54
C SER A 79 14.80 9.59 20.62
N ASP A 80 15.98 10.21 20.61
CA ASP A 80 16.38 11.22 21.60
C ASP A 80 15.54 12.50 21.47
N GLU A 81 15.28 12.93 20.24
CA GLU A 81 14.46 14.11 19.93
C GLU A 81 12.95 13.82 20.00
N ARG A 82 12.57 12.55 20.15
CA ARG A 82 11.20 12.05 20.08
C ARG A 82 10.48 12.48 18.80
N ASP A 83 11.17 12.49 17.67
CA ASP A 83 10.62 12.87 16.38
C ASP A 83 10.10 11.65 15.60
N LEU A 84 8.77 11.58 15.44
CA LEU A 84 8.11 10.45 14.77
C LEU A 84 8.36 10.43 13.25
N GLU A 85 8.52 11.60 12.63
CA GLU A 85 8.70 11.67 11.18
C GLU A 85 10.14 11.28 10.82
N ASP A 86 11.11 11.80 11.56
CA ASP A 86 12.52 11.38 11.41
C ASP A 86 12.70 9.90 11.72
N PHE A 87 11.94 9.34 12.68
CA PHE A 87 11.93 7.90 12.93
C PHE A 87 11.41 7.12 11.73
N ARG A 88 10.32 7.56 11.09
CA ARG A 88 9.78 6.90 9.89
C ARG A 88 10.75 6.95 8.72
N GLU A 89 11.38 8.09 8.49
CA GLU A 89 12.39 8.23 7.44
C GLU A 89 13.63 7.38 7.74
N GLY A 90 14.11 7.42 8.99
CA GLY A 90 15.20 6.55 9.47
C GLY A 90 14.90 5.07 9.26
N LEU A 91 13.66 4.65 9.52
CA LEU A 91 13.22 3.26 9.34
C LEU A 91 13.24 2.84 7.87
N LYS A 92 12.83 3.72 6.95
CA LYS A 92 12.91 3.46 5.50
C LYS A 92 14.36 3.33 5.04
N VAL A 93 15.23 4.22 5.51
CA VAL A 93 16.66 4.16 5.19
C VAL A 93 17.29 2.88 5.76
N TYR A 94 16.95 2.52 7.00
CA TYR A 94 17.44 1.29 7.64
C TYR A 94 16.98 0.05 6.88
N SER A 95 15.69 -0.03 6.54
CA SER A 95 15.12 -1.12 5.74
C SER A 95 15.77 -1.22 4.35
N LYS A 96 16.12 -0.10 3.71
CA LYS A 96 16.87 -0.11 2.45
C LYS A 96 18.30 -0.62 2.63
N SER A 97 18.98 -0.21 3.71
CA SER A 97 20.37 -0.59 4.00
C SER A 97 20.51 -2.06 4.42
N LEU A 98 19.47 -2.64 5.03
CA LEU A 98 19.44 -4.01 5.53
C LEU A 98 18.10 -4.71 5.20
N PRO A 99 17.87 -5.09 3.93
CA PRO A 99 16.56 -5.54 3.43
C PRO A 99 16.00 -6.80 4.12
N GLN A 100 16.86 -7.62 4.73
CA GLN A 100 16.46 -8.81 5.47
C GLN A 100 15.96 -8.53 6.88
N ALA A 101 16.19 -7.33 7.43
CA ALA A 101 15.75 -6.97 8.77
C ALA A 101 14.22 -6.90 8.83
N THR A 102 13.65 -7.65 9.75
CA THR A 102 12.20 -7.69 9.99
C THR A 102 11.80 -6.67 11.04
N PHE A 103 10.49 -6.44 11.21
CA PHE A 103 10.00 -5.64 12.34
C PHE A 103 10.36 -6.23 13.71
N VAL A 104 10.49 -7.55 13.81
CA VAL A 104 10.90 -8.26 15.03
C VAL A 104 12.36 -7.93 15.36
N ASP A 105 13.25 -8.01 14.36
CA ASP A 105 14.68 -7.69 14.54
C ASP A 105 14.85 -6.23 14.97
N ILE A 106 14.11 -5.31 14.35
CA ILE A 106 14.15 -3.88 14.66
C ILE A 106 13.62 -3.61 16.07
N GLU A 107 12.47 -4.18 16.45
CA GLU A 107 11.91 -4.02 17.80
C GLU A 107 12.84 -4.55 18.89
N ASN A 108 13.47 -5.70 18.66
CA ASN A 108 14.47 -6.24 19.59
C ASN A 108 15.66 -5.29 19.72
N LYS A 109 16.20 -4.79 18.60
CA LYS A 109 17.33 -3.85 18.61
C LYS A 109 16.99 -2.51 19.26
N LEU A 110 15.77 -1.99 19.08
CA LEU A 110 15.30 -0.79 19.78
C LEU A 110 15.31 -0.99 21.31
N ARG A 111 14.89 -2.16 21.79
CA ARG A 111 14.88 -2.50 23.22
C ARG A 111 16.27 -2.76 23.78
N GLU A 112 17.11 -3.47 23.04
CA GLU A 112 18.50 -3.76 23.44
C GLU A 112 19.31 -2.48 23.63
N GLU A 113 19.04 -1.45 22.83
CA GLU A 113 19.72 -0.17 22.88
C GLU A 113 18.95 0.92 23.67
N ASP A 114 17.85 0.55 24.33
CA ASP A 114 17.01 1.41 25.18
C ASP A 114 16.48 2.69 24.48
N LEU A 115 16.03 2.56 23.24
CA LEU A 115 15.42 3.67 22.48
C LEU A 115 13.98 3.96 22.96
N ASN A 116 13.55 5.22 22.78
CA ASN A 116 12.25 5.74 23.19
C ASN A 116 11.10 5.37 22.23
N PHE A 117 11.34 4.52 21.23
CA PHE A 117 10.33 4.08 20.27
C PHE A 117 10.06 2.59 20.40
N TYR A 118 8.79 2.23 20.18
CA TYR A 118 8.29 0.86 20.22
C TYR A 118 7.46 0.61 18.97
N LEU A 119 7.78 -0.47 18.26
CA LEU A 119 6.93 -1.02 17.22
C LEU A 119 5.89 -1.91 17.89
N ILE A 120 4.62 -1.55 17.72
CA ILE A 120 3.51 -2.29 18.32
C ILE A 120 2.61 -2.82 17.22
N ALA A 121 2.39 -4.12 17.19
CA ALA A 121 1.49 -4.78 16.27
C ALA A 121 0.05 -4.74 16.81
N LEU A 122 -0.74 -3.81 16.28
CA LEU A 122 -2.13 -3.61 16.69
C LEU A 122 -3.05 -4.56 15.91
N ASP A 123 -3.97 -5.20 16.62
CA ASP A 123 -5.11 -5.86 16.00
C ASP A 123 -6.06 -4.78 15.47
N LYS A 124 -6.07 -4.55 14.16
CA LYS A 124 -6.82 -3.46 13.53
C LYS A 124 -7.36 -3.89 12.19
N GLU A 125 -8.68 -3.81 12.05
CA GLU A 125 -9.28 -3.91 10.73
C GLU A 125 -8.91 -2.71 9.84
N VAL A 126 -8.56 -3.01 8.59
CA VAL A 126 -8.37 -2.03 7.53
C VAL A 126 -9.39 -2.26 6.43
N ASN A 127 -9.72 -1.20 5.70
CA ASN A 127 -10.65 -1.33 4.58
C ASN A 127 -10.02 -2.14 3.43
N ASP A 128 -10.86 -2.60 2.52
CA ASP A 128 -10.52 -3.44 1.36
C ASP A 128 -9.59 -2.78 0.32
N CYS A 129 -9.44 -1.45 0.35
CA CYS A 129 -8.47 -0.71 -0.48
C CYS A 129 -7.06 -0.71 0.12
N ILE A 130 -6.89 -1.16 1.36
CA ILE A 130 -5.61 -1.20 2.06
C ILE A 130 -5.11 -2.65 2.15
N SER A 131 -3.82 -2.82 1.91
CA SER A 131 -3.08 -4.04 2.21
C SER A 131 -2.04 -3.73 3.28
N LEU A 132 -1.94 -4.59 4.28
CA LEU A 132 -0.85 -4.54 5.25
C LEU A 132 0.33 -5.27 4.64
N ILE A 133 1.45 -4.57 4.53
CA ILE A 133 2.66 -5.05 3.85
C ILE A 133 3.86 -4.90 4.78
N ASP A 134 4.62 -5.98 4.95
CA ASP A 134 5.86 -5.94 5.73
C ASP A 134 7.02 -5.26 4.98
N LEU A 135 8.19 -5.19 5.61
CA LEU A 135 9.40 -4.58 5.03
C LEU A 135 9.94 -5.37 3.82
N GLN A 136 9.69 -6.67 3.77
CA GLN A 136 10.09 -7.58 2.68
C GLN A 136 9.05 -7.62 1.55
N GLY A 137 7.96 -6.87 1.68
CA GLY A 137 6.89 -6.78 0.71
C GLY A 137 5.83 -7.89 0.81
N LYS A 138 5.86 -8.74 1.83
CA LYS A 138 4.82 -9.76 2.07
C LYS A 138 3.48 -9.04 2.22
N LEU A 139 2.52 -9.45 1.42
CA LEU A 139 1.18 -8.88 1.42
C LEU A 139 0.28 -9.55 2.46
N ASN A 140 -0.81 -8.86 2.81
CA ASN A 140 -1.91 -9.38 3.61
C ASN A 140 -1.47 -9.84 5.02
N CYS A 141 -0.53 -9.13 5.63
CA CYS A 141 -0.23 -9.27 7.04
C CYS A 141 -1.50 -9.03 7.88
N THR A 142 -1.59 -9.66 9.05
CA THR A 142 -2.77 -9.57 9.92
C THR A 142 -2.78 -8.27 10.75
N TYR A 143 -1.62 -7.89 11.31
CA TYR A 143 -1.54 -6.80 12.29
C TYR A 143 -1.03 -5.49 11.68
N VAL A 144 -1.48 -4.36 12.21
CA VAL A 144 -1.00 -3.04 11.81
C VAL A 144 0.17 -2.63 12.69
N VAL A 145 1.34 -2.40 12.07
CA VAL A 145 2.48 -1.82 12.78
C VAL A 145 2.17 -0.35 13.10
N GLY A 146 2.24 -0.01 14.38
CA GLY A 146 2.23 1.37 14.88
C GLY A 146 3.53 1.70 15.60
N PHE A 147 3.90 2.98 15.59
CA PHE A 147 5.07 3.50 16.29
C PHE A 147 4.62 4.31 17.51
N PHE A 148 5.15 3.97 18.68
CA PHE A 148 4.73 4.57 19.95
C PHE A 148 5.92 4.94 20.82
N TYR A 149 5.75 5.91 21.71
CA TYR A 149 6.76 6.28 22.72
C TYR A 149 6.63 5.49 24.03
N SER A 150 5.76 4.48 24.07
CA SER A 150 5.50 3.68 25.26
C SER A 150 5.14 2.26 24.86
N PRO A 151 5.61 1.26 25.61
CA PRO A 151 5.22 -0.13 25.38
C PRO A 151 3.79 -0.43 25.89
N LYS A 152 3.12 0.56 26.51
CA LYS A 152 1.78 0.42 27.09
C LYS A 152 0.77 1.34 26.39
N PRO A 153 -0.50 0.91 26.25
CA PRO A 153 -1.54 1.70 25.62
C PRO A 153 -1.89 2.92 26.48
N GLN A 154 -1.64 4.12 25.95
CA GLN A 154 -1.92 5.38 26.66
C GLN A 154 -3.38 5.83 26.56
N ARG A 155 -4.13 5.31 25.58
CA ARG A 155 -5.54 5.66 25.35
C ARG A 155 -6.44 4.45 25.56
N ALA A 156 -7.61 4.65 26.15
CA ALA A 156 -8.55 3.57 26.47
C ALA A 156 -8.93 2.75 25.23
N ASN A 157 -9.18 3.41 24.10
CA ASN A 157 -9.55 2.76 22.83
C ASN A 157 -8.44 1.92 22.19
N LEU A 158 -7.19 2.04 22.66
CA LEU A 158 -6.09 1.21 22.19
C LEU A 158 -5.97 -0.10 22.96
N ARG A 159 -6.48 -0.18 24.20
CA ARG A 159 -6.26 -1.31 25.11
C ARG A 159 -6.74 -2.64 24.53
N GLU A 160 -7.90 -2.66 23.91
CA GLU A 160 -8.49 -3.87 23.31
C GLU A 160 -7.66 -4.41 22.14
N ARG A 161 -6.92 -3.53 21.48
CA ARG A 161 -6.19 -3.83 20.24
C ARG A 161 -4.68 -3.96 20.46
N TRP A 162 -4.23 -3.73 21.69
CA TRP A 162 -2.82 -3.76 22.11
C TRP A 162 -2.43 -5.19 22.52
N PRO A 163 -1.23 -5.66 22.18
CA PRO A 163 -0.73 -6.96 22.67
C PRO A 163 -0.60 -6.97 24.19
N SER A 164 -0.90 -8.10 24.82
CA SER A 164 -0.89 -8.23 26.28
C SER A 164 0.52 -8.32 26.88
N SER A 165 1.51 -8.74 26.10
CA SER A 165 2.92 -8.83 26.51
C SER A 165 3.89 -8.44 25.41
N VAL A 166 5.18 -8.36 25.74
CA VAL A 166 6.25 -8.09 24.76
C VAL A 166 6.41 -9.28 23.82
N GLU A 167 6.32 -10.49 24.34
CA GLU A 167 6.41 -11.74 23.58
C GLU A 167 5.27 -11.83 22.56
N GLU A 168 4.03 -11.56 22.99
CA GLU A 168 2.90 -11.51 22.07
C GLU A 168 3.08 -10.41 21.02
N ASN A 169 3.62 -9.24 21.39
CA ASN A 169 3.91 -8.19 20.43
C ASN A 169 4.90 -8.66 19.34
N LEU A 170 5.98 -9.36 19.73
CA LEU A 170 6.98 -9.88 18.79
C LEU A 170 6.38 -10.95 17.86
N GLU A 171 5.55 -11.85 18.39
CA GLU A 171 4.82 -12.84 17.57
C GLU A 171 3.91 -12.16 16.55
N ARG A 172 3.15 -11.14 16.98
CA ARG A 172 2.29 -10.36 16.09
C ARG A 172 3.10 -9.57 15.06
N LEU A 173 4.26 -9.01 15.43
CA LEU A 173 5.14 -8.27 14.51
C LEU A 173 5.67 -9.13 13.36
N ALA A 174 5.83 -10.45 13.58
CA ALA A 174 6.22 -11.38 12.52
C ALA A 174 5.16 -11.53 11.40
N ASP A 175 3.91 -11.16 11.69
CA ASP A 175 2.82 -11.08 10.71
C ASP A 175 2.16 -9.69 10.71
N ALA A 176 2.93 -8.65 10.97
CA ALA A 176 2.48 -7.27 10.93
C ALA A 176 3.00 -6.54 9.68
N GLY A 177 2.20 -5.59 9.21
CA GLY A 177 2.54 -4.75 8.06
C GLY A 177 2.18 -3.29 8.27
N LEU A 178 2.78 -2.44 7.46
CA LEU A 178 2.36 -1.05 7.32
C LEU A 178 1.21 -0.97 6.31
N PRO A 179 0.23 -0.06 6.51
CA PRO A 179 -0.90 0.08 5.62
C PRO A 179 -0.50 0.79 4.33
N TYR A 180 -0.68 0.10 3.20
CA TYR A 180 -0.48 0.67 1.87
C TYR A 180 -1.72 0.51 1.00
N ASP A 181 -1.88 1.41 0.03
CA ASP A 181 -2.90 1.25 -1.02
C ASP A 181 -2.65 -0.04 -1.82
N ARG A 182 -3.70 -0.84 -1.97
CA ARG A 182 -3.70 -2.15 -2.65
C ARG A 182 -3.35 -2.06 -4.14
N GLN A 183 -3.32 -0.86 -4.72
CA GLN A 183 -3.10 -0.58 -6.15
C GLN A 183 -4.16 -1.21 -7.07
N VAL A 184 -5.33 -1.50 -6.50
CA VAL A 184 -6.47 -2.07 -7.20
C VAL A 184 -7.62 -1.06 -7.10
N PRO A 185 -8.17 -0.59 -8.23
CA PRO A 185 -9.25 0.38 -8.20
C PRO A 185 -10.50 -0.23 -7.56
N LYS A 186 -11.13 0.51 -6.65
CA LYS A 186 -12.46 0.22 -6.12
C LYS A 186 -13.52 0.93 -6.94
N CYS A 187 -14.56 0.21 -7.32
CA CYS A 187 -15.67 0.77 -8.06
C CYS A 187 -16.56 1.60 -7.13
N ASN A 188 -16.71 2.90 -7.40
CA ASN A 188 -17.60 3.74 -6.60
C ASN A 188 -19.09 3.44 -6.79
N ASN A 189 -19.47 2.62 -7.80
CA ASN A 189 -20.85 2.17 -7.99
C ASN A 189 -21.11 0.95 -7.10
N CYS A 190 -20.62 -0.22 -7.52
CA CYS A 190 -20.89 -1.49 -6.84
C CYS A 190 -19.97 -1.83 -5.65
N GLY A 191 -18.94 -1.02 -5.39
CA GLY A 191 -17.97 -1.28 -4.32
C GLY A 191 -16.95 -2.38 -4.62
N ALA A 192 -17.10 -3.17 -5.69
CA ALA A 192 -16.15 -4.23 -6.01
C ALA A 192 -14.79 -3.69 -6.48
N LEU A 193 -13.73 -4.43 -6.18
CA LEU A 193 -12.37 -4.15 -6.64
C LEU A 193 -12.17 -4.54 -8.12
N GLY A 194 -11.13 -4.00 -8.76
CA GLY A 194 -10.63 -4.42 -10.07
C GLY A 194 -11.12 -3.59 -11.25
N HIS A 195 -12.08 -2.70 -11.04
CA HIS A 195 -12.57 -1.79 -12.05
C HIS A 195 -13.03 -0.46 -11.43
N THR A 196 -13.23 0.54 -12.27
CA THR A 196 -13.83 1.83 -11.87
C THR A 196 -15.29 1.86 -12.31
N SER A 197 -16.09 2.81 -11.81
CA SER A 197 -17.51 2.97 -12.20
C SER A 197 -17.74 3.06 -13.71
N ARG A 198 -16.74 3.50 -14.49
CA ARG A 198 -16.83 3.55 -15.97
C ARG A 198 -16.87 2.17 -16.63
N GLY A 199 -16.26 1.17 -16.00
CA GLY A 199 -16.25 -0.21 -16.45
C GLY A 199 -17.19 -1.11 -15.66
N CYS A 200 -18.05 -0.54 -14.83
CA CYS A 200 -19.02 -1.28 -14.03
C CYS A 200 -20.13 -1.81 -14.93
N LYS A 201 -20.51 -3.08 -14.74
CA LYS A 201 -21.60 -3.73 -15.47
C LYS A 201 -22.93 -3.68 -14.73
N GLU A 202 -22.91 -3.28 -13.46
CA GLU A 202 -24.11 -3.12 -12.64
C GLU A 202 -24.82 -1.82 -12.99
N GLU A 203 -26.12 -1.80 -12.70
CA GLU A 203 -26.93 -0.61 -12.86
C GLU A 203 -26.34 0.53 -12.04
N ARG A 204 -26.36 1.73 -12.61
CA ARG A 204 -25.77 2.89 -11.97
C ARG A 204 -26.70 3.36 -10.87
N GLU A 205 -26.27 3.26 -9.63
CA GLU A 205 -27.01 3.85 -8.52
C GLU A 205 -27.06 5.37 -8.67
N GLU A 206 -28.27 5.93 -8.67
CA GLU A 206 -28.47 7.36 -8.52
C GLU A 206 -28.17 7.75 -7.07
N ARG A 207 -26.96 8.25 -6.84
CA ARG A 207 -26.62 8.88 -5.57
C ARG A 207 -26.99 10.35 -5.64
N GLU A 208 -27.89 10.78 -4.76
CA GLU A 208 -28.17 12.21 -4.56
C GLU A 208 -26.85 12.92 -4.28
N ARG A 209 -26.57 13.97 -5.07
CA ARG A 209 -25.45 14.85 -4.76
C ARG A 209 -25.81 15.59 -3.48
N VAL A 210 -25.26 15.17 -2.35
CA VAL A 210 -25.28 15.99 -1.14
C VAL A 210 -24.51 17.26 -1.50
N GLY A 211 -25.24 18.37 -1.63
CA GLY A 211 -24.66 19.67 -1.88
C GLY A 211 -23.64 19.98 -0.79
N VAL A 212 -22.43 20.36 -1.21
CA VAL A 212 -21.40 20.93 -0.34
C VAL A 212 -21.68 22.41 -0.18
#